data_AF-A0AA91ENP9-F1
#
_entry.id   AF-A0AA91ENP9-F1
#
_cell.length_a   1.000
_cell.length_b   1.000
_cell.length_c   1.000
_cell.angle_alpha   90.00
_cell.angle_beta   90.00
_cell.angle_gamma   90.00
#
_symmetry.space_group_name_H-M   'P 1'
#
loop_
_entity.id
_entity.type
_entity.pdbx_description
1 polymer ?
#
loop_
_entity_poly.entity_id
_entity_poly.type
_entity_poly.pdbx_seq_one_letter_code
_entity_poly.pdbx_strand_id
1 'polypeptide(L)' 'MYRSITGTRSEANEMEELYRDLSVNDGEKVYLSDGMYLYPDGSIR' A
#
# COMPACT_ATOMS: atom_id res chain seq x y z
N MET A 1 2.06 12.96 -22.93
CA MET A 1 2.79 11.70 -22.71
C MET A 1 2.97 11.53 -21.21
N TYR A 2 2.56 10.39 -20.65
CA TYR A 2 2.38 10.18 -19.21
C TYR A 2 3.63 10.58 -18.42
N ARG A 3 3.46 11.50 -17.46
CA ARG A 3 4.47 11.81 -16.45
C ARG A 3 4.55 10.60 -15.54
N SER A 4 5.63 9.83 -15.67
CA SER A 4 5.93 8.75 -14.73
C SER A 4 6.09 9.37 -13.34
N ILE A 5 5.08 9.19 -12.48
CA ILE A 5 5.22 9.43 -11.05
C ILE A 5 6.09 8.31 -10.51
N THR A 6 7.39 8.58 -10.36
CA THR A 6 8.22 7.74 -9.51
C THR A 6 7.67 7.91 -8.10
N GLY A 7 6.95 6.90 -7.59
CA GLY A 7 6.42 6.88 -6.24
C GLY A 7 7.50 7.34 -5.29
N THR A 8 7.35 8.55 -4.76
CA THR A 8 8.35 9.13 -3.90
C THR A 8 8.27 8.38 -2.58
N ARG A 9 9.40 8.14 -1.92
CA ARG A 9 9.51 7.44 -0.62
C ARG A 9 8.50 7.91 0.44
N SER A 10 7.92 9.11 0.27
CA SER A 10 6.82 9.63 1.08
C SER A 10 5.51 8.85 0.93
N GLU A 11 5.15 8.40 -0.27
CA GLU A 11 3.92 7.63 -0.51
C GLU A 11 4.01 6.23 0.09
N ALA A 12 5.19 5.60 0.06
CA ALA A 12 5.40 4.32 0.73
C ALA A 12 5.13 4.40 2.23
N ASN A 13 5.55 5.52 2.86
CA ASN A 13 5.31 5.74 4.28
C ASN A 13 3.81 5.90 4.59
N GLU A 14 3.08 6.67 3.79
CA GLU A 14 1.62 6.84 3.97
C GLU A 14 0.87 5.51 3.79
N MET A 15 1.32 4.66 2.85
CA MET A 15 0.71 3.36 2.60
C MET A 15 1.05 2.32 3.67
N GLU A 16 2.24 2.37 4.26
CA GLU A 16 2.59 1.56 5.44
C GLU A 16 1.74 1.95 6.65
N GLU A 17 1.50 3.25 6.88
CA GLU A 17 0.62 3.72 7.95
C GLU A 17 -0.82 3.26 7.75
N LEU A 18 -1.32 3.34 6.51
CA LEU A 18 -2.63 2.80 6.15
C LEU A 18 -2.71 1.29 6.34
N TYR A 19 -1.67 0.54 5.96
CA TYR A 19 -1.60 -0.90 6.21
C TYR A 19 -1.70 -1.19 7.72
N ARG A 20 -0.99 -0.41 8.54
CA ARG A 20 -0.98 -0.61 10.00
C ARG A 20 -2.32 -0.30 10.67
N ASP A 21 -3.13 0.57 10.08
CA ASP A 21 -4.49 0.88 10.55
C ASP A 21 -5.50 -0.18 10.13
N LEU A 22 -5.41 -0.67 8.89
CA LEU A 22 -6.35 -1.62 8.30
C LEU A 22 -6.03 -3.09 8.59
N SER A 23 -4.76 -3.41 8.85
CA SER A 23 -4.33 -4.80 9.03
C SER A 23 -4.85 -5.36 10.35
N VAL A 24 -5.62 -6.44 10.25
CA VAL A 24 -6.17 -7.16 11.40
C VAL A 24 -5.12 -8.09 12.02
N ASN A 25 -4.17 -8.59 11.22
CA ASN A 25 -3.10 -9.49 11.63
C ASN A 25 -1.77 -9.10 10.97
N ASP A 26 -0.71 -9.03 11.78
CA ASP A 26 0.64 -8.79 11.30
C ASP A 26 1.07 -9.80 10.23
N GLY A 27 1.53 -9.28 9.09
CA GLY A 27 2.00 -10.06 7.95
C GLY A 27 0.93 -10.47 6.92
N GLU A 28 -0.35 -10.19 7.14
CA GLU A 28 -1.40 -10.51 6.18
C GLU A 28 -1.72 -9.34 5.25
N LYS A 29 -1.87 -9.62 3.95
CA LYS A 29 -2.26 -8.61 2.96
C LYS A 29 -3.69 -8.13 3.20
N VAL A 30 -3.89 -6.81 3.13
CA VAL A 30 -5.21 -6.19 3.27
C VAL A 30 -5.87 -6.10 1.90
N TYR A 31 -7.11 -6.57 1.78
CA TYR A 31 -7.89 -6.39 0.56
C TYR A 31 -8.49 -4.99 0.52
N LEU A 32 -8.15 -4.21 -0.51
CA LEU A 32 -8.68 -2.85 -0.68
C LEU A 32 -9.97 -2.87 -1.51
N SER A 33 -9.86 -3.10 -2.81
CA SER A 33 -10.96 -3.22 -3.77
C SER A 33 -10.41 -3.53 -5.16
N ASP A 34 -11.27 -3.98 -6.07
CA ASP A 34 -10.93 -4.23 -7.49
C ASP A 34 -9.76 -5.23 -7.68
N GLY A 35 -9.67 -6.23 -6.81
CA GLY A 35 -8.57 -7.20 -6.84
C GLY A 35 -7.24 -6.67 -6.28
N MET A 36 -7.20 -5.42 -5.81
CA MET A 36 -5.99 -4.83 -5.23
C MET A 36 -5.79 -5.24 -3.77
N TYR A 37 -4.54 -5.52 -3.44
CA TYR A 37 -4.08 -5.85 -2.10
C TYR A 37 -3.01 -4.87 -1.64
N LEU A 38 -3.14 -4.40 -0.41
CA LEU A 38 -2.12 -3.63 0.30
C LEU A 38 -1.25 -4.59 1.13
N TYR A 39 0.05 -4.51 0.90
CA TYR A 39 1.05 -5.36 1.53
C TYR A 39 1.69 -4.66 2.74
N PRO A 40 2.34 -5.43 3.64
CA PRO A 40 3.00 -4.87 4.81
C PRO A 40 4.10 -3.85 4.50
N ASP A 41 4.69 -3.89 3.31
CA ASP A 41 5.70 -2.90 2.88
C ASP A 41 5.08 -1.62 2.29
N GLY A 42 3.76 -1.48 2.35
CA GLY A 42 3.02 -0.36 1.73
C GLY A 42 2.84 -0.50 0.22
N SER A 43 3.30 -1.58 -0.40
CA SER A 43 3.06 -1.84 -1.83
C SER A 43 1.61 -2.24 -2.09
N ILE A 44 1.06 -1.81 -3.22
CA ILE A 44 -0.27 -2.21 -3.71
C ILE A 44 -0.11 -3.04 -4.98
N ARG A 45 -0.79 -4.20 -5.07
CA ARG A 45 -0.75 -5.10 -6.24
C ARG A 45 -2.10 -5.70 -6.58
#